data_AF-A0A1V6T7B1-F1
#
_entry.id   AF-A0A1V6T7B1-F1
#
_cell.length_a   1.000
_cell.length_b   1.000
_cell.length_c   1.000
_cell.angle_alpha   90.00
_cell.angle_beta   90.00
_cell.angle_gamma   90.00
#
_symmetry.space_group_name_H-M   'P 1'
#
loop_
_entity.id
_entity.type
_entity.pdbx_description
1 polymer ?
#
loop_
_entity_poly.entity_id
_entity_poly.type
_entity_poly.pdbx_seq_one_letter_code
_entity_poly.pdbx_strand_id
1 'polypeptide(L)'
;MGNAVVFATSSSSVPVMLETTCDEWVKLLTDLAIKVHRARRGISKEYVEGLVSNINDAKDWGDFVFEIPEVLVNNMRHMKVYDLDFGSVLGTVDTFKIHNAGIKGGCWIMPDRKGMPENTLKREFIVAIEPEAMGYLDKDPLLHWLSGGNSSKL
;
A
#
# COMPACT_ATOMS: atom_id res chain seq x y z
N MET A 1 9.31 2.72 10.47
CA MET A 1 9.59 3.44 9.21
C MET A 1 8.79 2.77 8.11
N GLY A 2 7.81 3.46 7.54
CA GLY A 2 7.06 2.98 6.38
C GLY A 2 7.79 3.39 5.10
N ASN A 3 7.87 2.48 4.13
CA ASN A 3 8.45 2.76 2.83
C ASN A 3 7.30 3.02 1.85
N ALA A 4 7.20 4.25 1.35
CA ALA A 4 6.33 4.57 0.22
C ALA A 4 7.14 4.44 -1.07
N VAL A 5 6.56 3.83 -2.10
CA VAL A 5 7.18 3.75 -3.43
C VAL A 5 6.22 4.35 -4.45
N VAL A 6 6.74 5.25 -5.29
CA VAL A 6 6.00 5.97 -6.33
C VAL A 6 6.35 5.38 -7.70
N PHE A 7 5.36 5.16 -8.56
CA PHE A 7 5.55 4.69 -9.94
C PHE A 7 4.77 5.56 -10.91
N ALA A 8 5.32 5.73 -12.12
CA ALA A 8 4.52 6.12 -13.27
C ALA A 8 3.59 4.96 -13.66
N THR A 9 2.31 5.25 -13.73
CA THR A 9 1.22 4.34 -14.04
C THR A 9 0.95 4.31 -15.54
N SER A 10 0.62 3.12 -16.04
CA SER A 10 -0.09 2.97 -17.31
C SER A 10 -1.52 2.55 -16.95
N SER A 11 -2.51 3.40 -17.22
CA SER A 11 -3.91 3.06 -16.98
C SER A 11 -4.50 2.33 -18.18
N SER A 12 -5.08 1.16 -17.96
CA SER A 12 -5.97 0.49 -18.92
C SER A 12 -7.43 0.75 -18.53
N SER A 13 -8.33 0.78 -19.50
CA SER A 13 -9.76 0.89 -19.20
C SER A 13 -10.24 -0.36 -18.46
N VAL A 14 -11.18 -0.17 -17.52
CA VAL A 14 -11.72 -1.25 -16.67
C VAL A 14 -12.27 -2.45 -17.46
N PRO A 15 -12.96 -2.29 -18.61
CA PRO A 15 -13.43 -3.42 -19.41
C PRO A 15 -12.29 -4.31 -19.93
N VAL A 16 -11.15 -3.70 -20.30
CA VAL A 16 -9.98 -4.43 -20.82
C VAL A 16 -9.32 -5.27 -19.72
N MET A 17 -9.34 -4.79 -18.46
CA MET A 17 -8.86 -5.58 -17.33
C MET A 17 -9.71 -6.83 -17.09
N LEU A 18 -11.04 -6.71 -17.18
CA LEU A 18 -11.94 -7.86 -16.96
C LEU A 18 -11.82 -8.96 -18.03
N GLU A 19 -11.29 -8.63 -19.22
CA GLU A 19 -11.08 -9.56 -20.34
C GLU A 19 -9.64 -10.11 -20.41
N THR A 20 -8.74 -9.64 -19.54
CA THR A 20 -7.31 -10.02 -19.56
C THR A 20 -7.12 -11.47 -19.11
N THR A 21 -6.29 -12.22 -19.82
CA THR A 21 -6.01 -13.64 -19.54
C THR A 21 -5.10 -13.84 -18.33
N CYS A 22 -5.10 -15.04 -17.74
CA CYS A 22 -4.24 -15.37 -16.59
C CYS A 22 -2.75 -15.15 -16.90
N ASP A 23 -2.28 -15.56 -18.09
CA ASP A 23 -0.88 -15.43 -18.49
C ASP A 23 -0.45 -13.96 -18.64
N GLU A 24 -1.35 -13.11 -19.17
CA GLU A 24 -1.14 -11.67 -19.27
C GLU A 24 -1.07 -11.02 -17.88
N TRP A 25 -1.92 -11.46 -16.95
CA TRP A 25 -1.88 -10.99 -15.57
C TRP A 25 -0.59 -11.38 -14.84
N VAL A 26 -0.14 -12.63 -14.98
CA VAL A 26 1.12 -13.09 -14.38
C VAL A 26 2.29 -12.26 -14.89
N LYS A 27 2.33 -12.00 -16.20
CA LYS A 27 3.37 -11.15 -16.81
C LYS A 27 3.31 -9.72 -16.26
N LEU A 28 2.13 -9.11 -16.22
CA LEU A 28 1.94 -7.75 -15.73
C LEU A 28 2.35 -7.60 -14.25
N LEU A 29 1.92 -8.54 -13.40
CA LEU A 29 2.29 -8.56 -11.99
C LEU A 29 3.79 -8.79 -11.79
N THR A 30 4.41 -9.65 -12.60
CA THR A 30 5.86 -9.91 -12.56
C THR A 30 6.64 -8.66 -12.94
N ASP A 31 6.27 -7.99 -14.04
CA ASP A 31 6.91 -6.76 -14.48
C ASP A 31 6.76 -5.64 -13.45
N LEU A 32 5.58 -5.50 -12.86
CA LEU A 32 5.33 -4.55 -11.76
C LEU A 32 6.20 -4.87 -10.55
N ALA A 33 6.26 -6.14 -10.11
CA ALA A 33 7.08 -6.55 -8.98
C ALA A 33 8.57 -6.28 -9.22
N ILE A 34 9.07 -6.52 -10.43
CA ILE A 34 10.45 -6.19 -10.83
C ILE A 34 10.68 -4.67 -10.74
N LYS A 35 9.77 -3.85 -11.28
CA LYS A 35 9.87 -2.38 -11.19
C LYS A 35 9.90 -1.92 -9.74
N VAL A 36 9.02 -2.46 -8.89
CA VAL A 36 8.96 -2.15 -7.45
C VAL A 36 10.27 -2.51 -6.75
N HIS A 37 10.79 -3.71 -7.03
CA HIS A 37 12.03 -4.16 -6.41
C HIS A 37 13.24 -3.34 -6.84
N ARG A 38 13.32 -2.95 -8.12
CA ARG A 38 14.36 -2.06 -8.63
C ARG A 38 14.28 -0.68 -8.00
N ALA A 39 13.10 -0.07 -7.94
CA ALA A 39 12.88 1.23 -7.30
C ALA A 39 13.29 1.19 -5.83
N ARG A 40 12.83 0.17 -5.08
CA ARG A 40 13.21 -0.03 -3.67
C ARG A 40 14.72 -0.18 -3.49
N ARG A 41 15.41 -0.89 -4.38
CA ARG A 41 16.87 -1.03 -4.34
C ARG A 41 17.60 0.28 -4.65
N GLY A 42 17.00 1.17 -5.43
CA GLY A 42 17.54 2.49 -5.73
C GLY A 42 17.50 3.48 -4.56
N ILE A 43 16.68 3.20 -3.52
CA ILE A 43 16.63 4.00 -2.29
C ILE A 43 17.83 3.62 -1.43
N SER A 44 18.99 4.23 -1.72
CA SER A 44 20.21 4.07 -0.93
C SER A 44 20.27 5.07 0.22
N LYS A 45 21.25 4.88 1.12
CA LYS A 45 21.52 5.84 2.20
C LYS A 45 21.89 7.21 1.63
N GLU A 46 22.74 7.23 0.61
CA GLU A 46 23.22 8.45 -0.06
C GLU A 46 22.07 9.20 -0.73
N TYR A 47 21.12 8.47 -1.32
CA TYR A 47 19.91 9.06 -1.88
C TYR A 47 19.08 9.77 -0.80
N VAL A 48 18.87 9.11 0.36
CA VAL A 48 18.10 9.70 1.47
C VAL A 48 18.82 10.89 2.09
N GLU A 49 20.13 10.79 2.31
CA GLU A 49 20.94 11.89 2.85
C GLU A 49 20.96 13.09 1.90
N GLY A 50 21.09 12.86 0.60
CA GLY A 50 20.97 13.90 -0.42
C GLY A 50 19.60 14.56 -0.43
N LEU A 51 18.52 13.78 -0.30
CA LEU A 51 17.15 14.30 -0.19
C LEU A 51 17.00 15.20 1.05
N VAL A 52 17.48 14.76 2.20
CA VAL A 52 17.42 15.53 3.45
C VAL A 52 18.25 16.81 3.35
N SER A 53 19.46 16.75 2.78
CA SER A 53 20.28 17.94 2.56
C SER A 53 19.56 18.94 1.66
N ASN A 54 19.00 18.49 0.54
CA ASN A 54 18.27 19.35 -0.39
C ASN A 54 17.06 20.03 0.28
N ILE A 55 16.34 19.31 1.14
CA ILE A 55 15.22 19.88 1.91
C ILE A 55 15.73 20.92 2.92
N ASN A 56 16.82 20.62 3.64
CA ASN A 56 17.40 21.55 4.61
C ASN A 56 17.95 22.83 3.97
N ASP A 57 18.50 22.72 2.76
CA ASP A 57 19.07 23.84 2.02
C ASP A 57 18.01 24.64 1.24
N ALA A 58 16.78 24.13 1.15
CA ALA A 58 15.68 24.81 0.48
C ALA A 58 15.28 26.09 1.24
N LYS A 59 15.34 27.23 0.54
CA LYS A 59 14.91 28.53 1.08
C LYS A 59 13.38 28.65 1.18
N ASP A 60 12.69 27.93 0.30
CA ASP A 60 11.24 27.80 0.31
C ASP A 60 10.89 26.31 0.35
N TRP A 61 10.19 25.90 1.41
CA TRP A 61 9.76 24.52 1.60
C TRP A 61 8.52 24.19 0.75
N GLY A 62 7.83 25.23 0.25
CA GLY A 62 6.70 25.11 -0.68
C GLY A 62 7.13 24.71 -2.08
N ASP A 63 8.37 24.98 -2.48
CA ASP A 63 8.95 24.51 -3.75
C ASP A 63 9.20 22.99 -3.73
N PHE A 64 9.25 22.39 -2.54
CA PHE A 64 9.34 20.95 -2.35
C PHE A 64 7.94 20.33 -2.48
N VAL A 65 7.34 20.44 -3.66
CA VAL A 65 6.06 19.77 -3.95
C VAL A 65 6.37 18.31 -4.24
N PHE A 66 6.04 17.43 -3.30
CA PHE A 66 5.86 16.02 -3.63
C PHE A 66 4.65 15.92 -4.57
N GLU A 67 4.89 15.55 -5.83
CA GLU A 67 3.80 15.15 -6.70
C GLU A 67 3.05 14.00 -6.04
N ILE A 68 1.76 14.22 -5.75
CA ILE A 68 0.90 13.18 -5.20
C ILE A 68 0.79 12.10 -6.28
N PRO A 69 1.27 10.87 -6.02
CA PRO A 69 1.22 9.83 -7.03
C PRO A 69 -0.23 9.43 -7.30
N GLU A 70 -0.52 8.98 -8.52
CA GLU A 70 -1.84 8.41 -8.86
C GLU A 70 -2.19 7.21 -7.98
N VAL A 71 -1.19 6.44 -7.57
CA VAL A 71 -1.32 5.31 -6.66
C VAL A 71 -0.26 5.41 -5.57
N LEU A 72 -0.71 5.38 -4.32
CA LEU A 72 0.16 5.37 -3.14
C LEU A 72 -0.05 4.07 -2.37
N VAL A 73 1.01 3.29 -2.16
CA VAL A 73 0.94 2.10 -1.29
C VAL A 73 1.80 2.33 -0.05
N ASN A 74 1.20 2.22 1.12
CA ASN A 74 1.89 2.29 2.40
C ASN A 74 1.85 0.93 3.12
N ASN A 75 3.02 0.33 3.34
CA ASN A 75 3.14 -0.94 4.04
C ASN A 75 3.53 -0.73 5.51
N MET A 76 2.57 -0.91 6.41
CA MET A 76 2.76 -0.76 7.86
C MET A 76 2.85 -2.08 8.61
N ARG A 77 2.91 -3.23 7.90
CA ARG A 77 2.90 -4.57 8.54
C ARG A 77 3.92 -4.72 9.65
N HIS A 78 5.12 -4.19 9.42
CA HIS A 78 6.24 -4.27 10.37
C HIS A 78 6.21 -3.18 11.45
N MET A 79 5.20 -2.32 11.46
CA MET A 79 4.97 -1.42 12.58
C MET A 79 4.41 -2.26 13.72
N LYS A 80 5.23 -2.48 14.74
CA LYS A 80 4.89 -3.26 15.94
C LYS A 80 3.91 -2.51 16.86
N VAL A 81 2.85 -1.94 16.31
CA VAL A 81 1.90 -1.09 17.03
C VAL A 81 1.20 -1.86 18.15
N TYR A 82 0.87 -3.13 17.92
CA TYR A 82 0.29 -4.01 18.92
C TYR A 82 1.29 -4.48 19.99
N ASP A 83 2.59 -4.19 19.82
CA ASP A 83 3.62 -4.37 20.87
C ASP A 83 3.71 -3.19 21.83
N LEU A 84 3.06 -2.06 21.52
CA LEU A 84 3.08 -0.88 22.39
C LEU A 84 2.21 -1.14 23.62
N ASP A 85 2.82 -1.00 24.80
CA ASP A 85 2.18 -1.12 26.11
C ASP A 85 2.21 0.23 26.82
N PHE A 86 1.02 0.72 27.17
CA PHE A 86 0.80 2.01 27.83
C PHE A 86 0.68 1.87 29.36
N GLY A 87 1.16 0.77 29.92
CA GLY A 87 1.25 0.52 31.36
C GLY A 87 0.00 -0.14 31.94
N SER A 88 -0.04 -0.32 33.26
CA SER A 88 -1.00 -1.20 33.94
C SER A 88 -2.47 -0.80 33.82
N VAL A 89 -2.77 0.44 33.43
CA VAL A 89 -4.14 0.95 33.30
C VAL A 89 -4.69 0.77 31.88
N LEU A 90 -3.87 1.07 30.87
CA LEU A 90 -4.29 1.07 29.46
C LEU A 90 -3.85 -0.20 28.71
N GLY A 91 -2.76 -0.83 29.15
CA GLY A 91 -2.21 -2.05 28.57
C GLY A 91 -1.75 -1.88 27.13
N THR A 92 -1.78 -2.99 26.40
CA THR A 92 -1.38 -3.03 24.99
C THR A 92 -2.45 -2.50 24.06
N VAL A 93 -2.04 -1.98 22.89
CA VAL A 93 -2.99 -1.58 21.84
C VAL A 93 -3.89 -2.74 21.44
N ASP A 94 -5.21 -2.53 21.52
CA ASP A 94 -6.21 -3.48 21.05
C ASP A 94 -6.51 -3.32 19.54
N THR A 95 -6.68 -2.07 19.10
CA THR A 95 -7.06 -1.75 17.72
C THR A 95 -6.28 -0.54 17.21
N PHE A 96 -5.80 -0.63 15.96
CA PHE A 96 -5.15 0.47 15.25
C PHE A 96 -5.95 0.80 13.98
N LYS A 97 -6.30 2.07 13.79
CA LYS A 97 -7.04 2.57 12.62
C LYS A 97 -6.39 3.82 12.05
N ILE A 98 -6.27 3.87 10.73
CA ILE A 98 -5.96 5.11 10.03
C ILE A 98 -7.23 5.93 9.90
N HIS A 99 -7.19 7.14 10.44
CA HIS A 99 -8.24 8.12 10.22
C HIS A 99 -7.90 8.93 8.97
N ASN A 100 -8.87 9.06 8.07
CA ASN A 100 -8.76 9.85 6.84
C ASN A 100 -7.65 9.39 5.87
N ALA A 101 -7.87 8.22 5.27
CA ALA A 101 -7.12 7.73 4.13
C ALA A 101 -7.38 8.54 2.83
N GLY A 102 -7.83 9.80 2.90
CA GLY A 102 -8.42 10.58 1.80
C GLY A 102 -7.53 10.91 0.59
N ILE A 103 -6.37 10.27 0.47
CA ILE A 103 -5.56 10.31 -0.75
C ILE A 103 -6.20 9.33 -1.73
N LYS A 104 -6.85 9.85 -2.77
CA LYS A 104 -7.38 9.04 -3.88
C LYS A 104 -6.27 8.14 -4.43
N GLY A 105 -6.57 6.86 -4.66
CA GLY A 105 -5.58 5.87 -5.11
C GLY A 105 -4.64 5.38 -4.00
N GLY A 106 -4.90 5.76 -2.74
CA GLY A 106 -4.15 5.29 -1.59
C GLY A 106 -4.53 3.87 -1.17
N CYS A 107 -3.54 3.07 -0.80
CA CYS A 107 -3.71 1.74 -0.22
C CYS A 107 -2.78 1.59 0.99
N TRP A 108 -3.35 1.18 2.12
CA TRP A 108 -2.62 0.96 3.37
C TRP A 108 -2.71 -0.50 3.76
N ILE A 109 -1.56 -1.15 3.87
CA ILE A 109 -1.43 -2.50 4.43
C ILE A 109 -1.24 -2.33 5.93
N MET A 110 -2.24 -2.76 6.71
CA MET A 110 -2.29 -2.53 8.15
C MET A 110 -1.24 -3.35 8.92
N PRO A 111 -0.87 -2.92 10.15
CA PRO A 111 0.00 -3.68 11.03
C PRO A 111 -0.53 -5.08 11.33
N ASP A 112 0.37 -6.04 11.49
CA ASP A 112 0.01 -7.43 11.82
C ASP A 112 -0.55 -7.50 13.25
N ARG A 113 -1.78 -8.01 13.43
CA ARG A 113 -2.40 -8.19 14.76
C ARG A 113 -1.75 -9.33 15.53
N LYS A 114 -1.50 -9.12 16.83
CA LYS A 114 -1.06 -10.18 17.76
C LYS A 114 -2.12 -11.28 17.89
N GLY A 115 -1.66 -12.53 18.05
CA GLY A 115 -2.53 -13.68 18.34
C GLY A 115 -3.26 -14.26 17.14
N MET A 116 -3.02 -13.73 15.93
CA MET A 116 -3.45 -14.40 14.70
C MET A 116 -2.52 -15.60 14.42
N PRO A 117 -3.07 -16.80 14.14
CA PRO A 117 -2.25 -17.93 13.70
C PRO A 117 -1.38 -17.53 12.49
N GLU A 118 -0.13 -18.00 12.43
CA GLU A 118 0.83 -17.71 11.33
C GLU A 118 0.28 -17.99 9.93
N ASN A 119 -0.71 -18.88 9.80
CA ASN A 119 -1.35 -19.24 8.54
C ASN A 119 -2.65 -18.46 8.23
N THR A 120 -3.01 -17.48 9.05
CA THR A 120 -4.20 -16.65 8.80
C THR A 120 -3.81 -15.47 7.93
N LEU A 121 -4.06 -15.58 6.62
CA LEU A 121 -3.88 -14.51 5.63
C LEU A 121 -4.85 -13.32 5.82
N LYS A 122 -5.37 -13.09 7.03
CA LYS A 122 -6.24 -11.97 7.37
C LYS A 122 -5.39 -10.70 7.50
N ARG A 123 -4.89 -10.24 6.36
CA ARG A 123 -4.26 -8.94 6.22
C ARG A 123 -5.37 -7.92 6.02
N GLU A 124 -5.38 -6.90 6.85
CA GLU A 124 -6.30 -5.78 6.69
C GLU A 124 -5.69 -4.79 5.71
N PHE A 125 -6.47 -4.44 4.68
CA PHE A 125 -6.15 -3.41 3.71
C PHE A 125 -7.17 -2.29 3.84
N ILE A 126 -6.72 -1.06 3.79
CA ILE A 126 -7.59 0.11 3.61
C ILE A 126 -7.28 0.66 2.23
N VAL A 127 -8.27 0.71 1.35
CA VAL A 127 -8.10 1.24 -0.01
C VAL A 127 -9.02 2.44 -0.18
N ALA A 128 -8.45 3.58 -0.57
CA ALA A 128 -9.16 4.80 -0.88
C ALA A 128 -9.38 4.88 -2.38
N ILE A 129 -10.58 4.47 -2.81
CA ILE A 129 -11.01 4.50 -4.20
C ILE A 129 -12.26 5.36 -4.34
N GLU A 130 -12.50 5.82 -5.57
CA GLU A 130 -13.71 6.57 -5.90
C GLU A 130 -14.95 5.65 -5.79
N PRO A 131 -16.10 6.16 -5.33
CA PRO A 131 -17.32 5.36 -5.18
C PRO A 131 -17.70 4.60 -6.47
N GLU A 132 -17.51 5.22 -7.62
CA GLU A 132 -17.76 4.64 -8.95
C GLU A 132 -16.82 3.46 -9.24
N ALA A 133 -15.60 3.50 -8.71
CA ALA A 133 -14.60 2.45 -8.87
C ALA A 133 -14.84 1.24 -7.95
N MET A 134 -15.52 1.44 -6.81
CA MET A 134 -15.79 0.38 -5.81
C MET A 134 -16.52 -0.83 -6.41
N GLY A 135 -17.51 -0.58 -7.28
CA GLY A 135 -18.29 -1.65 -7.92
C GLY A 135 -17.49 -2.53 -8.90
N TYR A 136 -16.28 -2.10 -9.29
CA TYR A 136 -15.38 -2.91 -10.12
C TYR A 136 -14.43 -3.75 -9.27
N LEU A 137 -14.01 -3.29 -8.09
CA LEU A 137 -13.14 -4.03 -7.19
C LEU A 137 -13.77 -5.38 -6.79
N ASP A 138 -15.07 -5.39 -6.51
CA ASP A 138 -15.82 -6.60 -6.15
C ASP A 138 -15.95 -7.60 -7.31
N LYS A 139 -15.87 -7.11 -8.55
CA LYS A 139 -16.01 -7.92 -9.77
C LYS A 139 -14.68 -8.34 -10.36
N ASP A 140 -13.59 -7.75 -9.88
CA ASP A 140 -12.25 -7.99 -10.40
C ASP A 140 -11.75 -9.37 -9.95
N PRO A 141 -11.44 -10.28 -10.89
CA PRO A 141 -10.94 -11.62 -10.56
C PRO A 141 -9.68 -11.62 -9.67
N LEU A 142 -8.85 -10.58 -9.74
CA LEU A 142 -7.64 -10.44 -8.94
C LEU A 142 -7.88 -9.86 -7.54
N LEU A 143 -8.97 -9.14 -7.33
CA LEU A 143 -9.22 -8.37 -6.11
C LEU A 143 -10.44 -8.86 -5.33
N HIS A 144 -11.27 -9.73 -5.90
CA HIS A 144 -12.47 -10.27 -5.23
C HIS A 144 -12.17 -10.93 -3.88
N TRP A 145 -10.96 -11.46 -3.67
CA TRP A 145 -10.52 -12.03 -2.39
C TRP A 145 -10.39 -10.98 -1.28
N LEU A 146 -10.21 -9.69 -1.62
CA LEU A 146 -10.13 -8.58 -0.66
C LEU A 146 -11.49 -8.25 -0.04
N SER A 147 -12.58 -8.47 -0.76
CA SER A 147 -13.94 -8.16 -0.31
C SER A 147 -14.53 -9.19 0.67
N GLY A 148 -13.71 -10.14 1.16
CA GLY A 148 -14.12 -11.13 2.15
C GLY A 148 -15.02 -12.25 1.61
N GLY A 149 -15.21 -12.33 0.29
CA GLY A 149 -15.82 -13.48 -0.37
C GLY A 149 -14.91 -14.70 -0.23
N ASN A 150 -15.48 -15.85 0.15
CA ASN A 150 -14.77 -17.11 0.38
C ASN A 150 -13.59 -17.30 -0.59
N SER A 151 -12.39 -17.28 -0.02
CA SER A 151 -11.11 -17.53 -0.67
C SER A 151 -11.22 -18.66 -1.69
N SER A 152 -11.25 -18.29 -2.97
CA SER A 152 -10.94 -19.21 -4.06
C SER A 152 -9.45 -19.56 -3.92
N LYS A 153 -9.20 -20.87 -3.80
CA LYS A 153 -7.85 -21.42 -3.76
C LYS A 153 -7.19 -21.13 -5.11
N LEU A 154 -6.12 -20.34 -5.09
CA LEU A 154 -5.04 -20.47 -6.06
C LEU A 154 -4.10 -21.59 -5.58
#